data_AF-A0A8J9SZR7-F1
#
_entry.id   AF-A0A8J9SZR7-F1
#
_cell.length_a   1.000
_cell.length_b   1.000
_cell.length_c   1.000
_cell.angle_alpha   90.00
_cell.angle_beta   90.00
_cell.angle_gamma   90.00
#
_symmetry.space_group_name_H-M   'P 1'
#
loop_
_entity.id
_entity.type
_entity.pdbx_description
1 polymer ?
#
loop_
_entity_poly.entity_id
_entity_poly.type
_entity_poly.pdbx_seq_one_letter_code
_entity_poly.pdbx_strand_id
1 'polypeptide(L)'
;MWHSIATGSLSYMAPEVLQAGKMTKASDVYSFAILLRELWSGCASYTDQDYYGVLYSVVCGCRPPVPPDAPAAYRALIEDCWAADPALRPTFAAVHDRLAALLAAAPDT
;
A
#
# COMPACT_ATOMS: atom_id res chain seq x y z
N MET A 1 -26.03 -16.13 -3.62
CA MET A 1 -25.74 -14.72 -3.92
C MET A 1 -24.84 -14.18 -2.81
N TRP A 2 -23.53 -14.43 -2.90
CA TRP A 2 -22.51 -14.08 -1.90
C TRP A 2 -21.21 -13.58 -2.58
N HIS A 3 -21.31 -12.72 -3.61
CA HIS A 3 -20.15 -12.39 -4.45
C HIS A 3 -19.52 -11.00 -4.22
N SER A 4 -19.82 -10.25 -3.15
CA SER A 4 -19.25 -8.89 -3.09
C SER A 4 -19.16 -8.23 -1.72
N ILE A 5 -18.45 -8.82 -0.75
CA ILE A 5 -18.11 -8.08 0.48
C ILE A 5 -16.61 -8.05 0.85
N ALA A 6 -15.73 -8.94 0.36
CA ALA A 6 -14.39 -9.03 0.97
C ALA A 6 -13.16 -8.89 0.05
N THR A 7 -13.28 -8.93 -1.27
CA THR A 7 -12.11 -8.78 -2.16
C THR A 7 -11.57 -7.35 -2.16
N GLY A 8 -12.47 -6.35 -2.12
CA GLY A 8 -12.10 -4.94 -2.13
C GLY A 8 -11.37 -4.48 -0.87
N SER A 9 -11.69 -4.98 0.32
CA SER A 9 -10.98 -4.58 1.55
C SER A 9 -9.68 -5.34 1.76
N LEU A 10 -9.60 -6.61 1.33
CA LEU A 10 -8.46 -7.47 1.64
C LEU A 10 -7.17 -7.01 0.94
N SER A 11 -7.25 -6.50 -0.29
CA SER A 11 -6.09 -5.98 -1.03
C SER A 11 -5.38 -4.82 -0.33
N TYR A 12 -6.06 -4.11 0.58
CA TYR A 12 -5.49 -3.01 1.37
C TYR A 12 -5.09 -3.44 2.79
N MET A 13 -5.43 -4.65 3.22
CA MET A 13 -5.15 -5.09 4.60
C MET A 13 -3.67 -5.39 4.80
N ALA A 14 -3.12 -4.84 5.89
CA ALA A 14 -1.77 -5.14 6.31
C ALA A 14 -1.63 -6.62 6.76
N PRO A 15 -0.44 -7.24 6.63
CA PRO A 15 -0.25 -8.64 6.98
C PRO A 15 -0.64 -8.96 8.42
N GLU A 16 -0.34 -8.07 9.38
CA GLU A 16 -0.71 -8.26 10.78
C GLU A 16 -2.23 -8.17 11.04
N VAL A 17 -2.96 -7.45 10.19
CA VAL A 17 -4.44 -7.41 10.23
C VAL A 17 -5.00 -8.74 9.74
N LEU A 18 -4.44 -9.28 8.66
CA LEU A 18 -4.86 -10.57 8.11
C LEU A 18 -4.52 -11.75 9.04
N GLN A 19 -3.37 -11.68 9.73
CA GLN A 19 -2.89 -12.75 10.60
C GLN A 19 -3.51 -12.71 12.00
N ALA A 20 -3.68 -11.52 12.59
CA ALA A 20 -4.04 -11.36 13.99
C ALA A 20 -5.28 -10.48 14.22
N GLY A 21 -5.89 -9.92 13.18
CA GLY A 21 -7.04 -9.02 13.30
C GLY A 21 -6.70 -7.67 13.96
N LYS A 22 -5.41 -7.34 14.12
CA LYS A 22 -4.97 -6.17 14.89
C LYS A 22 -4.82 -4.95 13.99
N MET A 23 -5.81 -4.07 14.01
CA MET A 23 -5.74 -2.77 13.33
C MET A 23 -4.97 -1.75 14.18
N THR A 24 -4.11 -0.98 13.54
CA THR A 24 -3.27 0.05 14.17
C THR A 24 -3.06 1.22 13.21
N LYS A 25 -2.53 2.35 13.70
CA LYS A 25 -2.12 3.45 12.80
C LYS A 25 -1.13 3.00 11.72
N ALA A 26 -0.26 2.03 12.04
CA ALA A 26 0.69 1.48 11.08
C ALA A 26 0.02 0.58 10.03
N SER A 27 -1.11 -0.08 10.36
CA SER A 27 -1.89 -0.81 9.35
C SER A 27 -2.59 0.15 8.38
N ASP A 28 -3.05 1.31 8.86
CA ASP A 28 -3.63 2.34 7.98
C ASP A 28 -2.57 2.91 7.02
N VAL A 29 -1.33 3.09 7.48
CA VAL A 29 -0.20 3.50 6.62
C VAL A 29 0.08 2.46 5.52
N TYR A 30 -0.02 1.17 5.85
CA TYR A 30 0.10 0.11 4.85
C TYR A 30 -1.02 0.20 3.81
N SER A 31 -2.27 0.34 4.23
CA SER A 31 -3.41 0.50 3.33
C SER A 31 -3.24 1.72 2.41
N PHE A 32 -2.70 2.81 2.96
CA PHE A 32 -2.38 4.00 2.20
C PHE A 32 -1.29 3.78 1.14
N ALA A 33 -0.29 2.93 1.40
CA ALA A 33 0.73 2.56 0.41
C ALA A 33 0.11 1.89 -0.83
N ILE A 34 -0.84 0.98 -0.62
CA ILE A 34 -1.58 0.33 -1.71
C ILE A 34 -2.37 1.36 -2.51
N LEU A 35 -3.05 2.30 -1.82
CA LEU A 35 -3.76 3.40 -2.47
C LEU A 35 -2.84 4.31 -3.29
N LEU A 36 -1.66 4.67 -2.77
CA LEU A 36 -0.67 5.48 -3.49
C LEU A 36 -0.21 4.77 -4.78
N ARG A 37 0.10 3.47 -4.70
CA ARG A 37 0.45 2.67 -5.88
C ARG A 37 -0.67 2.68 -6.92
N GLU A 38 -1.92 2.52 -6.50
CA GLU A 38 -3.08 2.55 -7.39
C GLU A 38 -3.30 3.93 -8.01
N LEU A 39 -3.15 4.99 -7.22
CA LEU A 39 -3.28 6.37 -7.69
C LEU A 39 -2.25 6.68 -8.79
N TRP A 40 -1.02 6.20 -8.63
CA TRP A 40 0.02 6.37 -9.66
C TRP A 40 -0.26 5.54 -10.90
N SER A 41 -0.57 4.25 -10.73
CA SER A 41 -0.74 3.34 -11.86
C SER A 41 -2.09 3.48 -12.58
N GLY A 42 -3.10 4.10 -11.95
CA GLY A 42 -4.48 4.10 -12.42
C GLY A 42 -5.14 2.71 -12.41
N CYS A 43 -4.46 1.69 -11.88
CA CYS A 43 -4.88 0.29 -11.93
C CYS A 43 -5.00 -0.26 -10.52
N ALA A 44 -6.07 -1.04 -10.27
CA ALA A 44 -6.24 -1.75 -9.00
C ALA A 44 -5.07 -2.70 -8.73
N SER A 45 -4.78 -2.94 -7.45
CA SER A 45 -3.77 -3.89 -7.01
C SER A 45 -4.36 -5.31 -6.98
N TYR A 46 -3.52 -6.30 -7.28
CA TYR A 46 -3.86 -7.72 -7.22
C TYR A 46 -5.04 -8.17 -8.11
N THR A 47 -5.23 -7.55 -9.28
CA THR A 47 -6.38 -7.79 -10.17
C THR A 47 -6.52 -9.22 -10.69
N ASP A 48 -5.41 -9.94 -10.80
CA ASP A 48 -5.36 -11.29 -11.39
C ASP A 48 -5.37 -12.41 -10.33
N GLN A 49 -5.72 -12.08 -9.09
CA GLN A 49 -5.72 -13.00 -7.97
C GLN A 49 -7.11 -13.12 -7.35
N ASP A 50 -7.48 -14.35 -6.97
CA ASP A 50 -8.65 -14.57 -6.14
C ASP A 50 -8.35 -14.23 -4.67
N TYR A 51 -9.39 -14.35 -3.84
CA TYR A 51 -9.31 -14.03 -2.41
C TYR A 51 -8.11 -14.69 -1.69
N TYR A 52 -7.88 -15.98 -1.94
CA TYR A 52 -6.80 -16.73 -1.29
C TYR A 52 -5.43 -16.38 -1.88
N GLY A 53 -5.36 -16.09 -3.18
CA GLY A 53 -4.15 -15.61 -3.84
C GLY A 53 -3.65 -14.28 -3.26
N VAL A 54 -4.55 -13.32 -3.03
CA VAL A 54 -4.18 -12.04 -2.41
C VAL A 54 -3.75 -12.24 -0.96
N LEU A 55 -4.52 -13.02 -0.17
CA LEU A 55 -4.19 -13.32 1.22
C LEU A 55 -2.79 -13.94 1.34
N TYR A 56 -2.50 -14.97 0.54
CA TYR A 56 -1.20 -15.63 0.53
C TYR A 56 -0.10 -14.67 0.10
N SER A 57 -0.31 -13.89 -0.96
CA SER A 57 0.66 -12.91 -1.45
C SER A 57 1.04 -11.89 -0.39
N VAL A 58 0.05 -11.29 0.29
CA VAL A 58 0.29 -10.29 1.34
C VAL A 58 1.06 -10.90 2.51
N VAL A 59 0.61 -12.05 3.00
CA VAL A 59 1.20 -12.76 4.15
C VAL A 59 2.63 -13.24 3.86
N CYS A 60 2.92 -13.68 2.64
CA CYS A 60 4.26 -14.09 2.22
C CYS A 60 5.19 -12.93 1.83
N GLY A 61 4.74 -11.68 1.98
CA GLY A 61 5.58 -10.51 1.71
C GLY A 61 5.61 -10.07 0.25
N CYS A 62 4.79 -10.66 -0.63
CA CYS A 62 4.65 -10.19 -2.00
C CYS A 62 3.88 -8.84 -2.01
N ARG A 63 4.32 -7.93 -2.89
CA ARG A 63 3.72 -6.60 -3.06
C ARG A 63 3.43 -6.34 -4.54
N PRO A 64 2.44 -5.51 -4.88
CA PRO A 64 2.22 -5.08 -6.26
C PRO A 64 3.44 -4.29 -6.73
N PRO A 65 3.87 -4.41 -7.99
CA PRO A 65 4.96 -3.59 -8.50
C PRO A 65 4.54 -2.11 -8.54
N VAL A 66 5.45 -1.25 -8.07
CA VAL A 66 5.37 0.20 -8.32
C VAL A 66 5.91 0.44 -9.74
N PRO A 67 5.14 1.10 -10.63
CA PRO A 67 5.59 1.40 -11.99
C PRO A 67 6.95 2.12 -12.00
N PRO A 68 7.86 1.79 -12.95
CA PRO A 68 9.22 2.32 -12.97
C PRO A 68 9.30 3.81 -13.35
N ASP A 69 8.25 4.35 -13.96
CA ASP A 69 8.07 5.76 -14.29
C ASP A 69 7.72 6.63 -13.07
N ALA A 70 7.37 6.01 -11.93
CA ALA A 70 7.22 6.71 -10.67
C ALA A 70 8.55 7.35 -10.21
N PRO A 71 8.55 8.61 -9.76
CA PRO A 71 9.72 9.24 -9.16
C PRO A 71 10.31 8.35 -8.06
N ALA A 72 11.64 8.22 -8.02
CA ALA A 72 12.32 7.32 -7.10
C ALA A 72 11.93 7.55 -5.63
N ALA A 73 11.75 8.82 -5.23
CA ALA A 73 11.32 9.18 -3.88
C ALA A 73 9.85 8.81 -3.59
N TYR A 74 8.98 8.79 -4.60
CA TYR A 74 7.60 8.30 -4.47
C TYR A 74 7.56 6.78 -4.31
N ARG A 75 8.35 6.05 -5.12
CA ARG A 75 8.52 4.60 -4.96
C ARG A 75 9.07 4.22 -3.59
N ALA A 76 10.12 4.90 -3.13
CA ALA A 76 10.68 4.67 -1.80
C ALA A 76 9.65 4.96 -0.69
N LEU A 77 8.80 5.98 -0.86
CA LEU A 77 7.72 6.27 0.09
C LEU A 77 6.72 5.12 0.17
N ILE A 78 6.24 4.61 -0.97
CA ILE A 78 5.34 3.45 -0.99
C ILE A 78 6.03 2.25 -0.32
N GLU A 79 7.30 2.02 -0.64
CA GLU A 79 8.08 0.90 -0.12
C GLU A 79 8.24 0.92 1.41
N ASP A 80 8.48 2.08 1.98
CA ASP A 80 8.55 2.25 3.43
C ASP A 80 7.17 2.10 4.10
N CYS A 81 6.12 2.60 3.45
CA CYS A 81 4.75 2.54 4.00
C CYS A 81 4.18 1.12 4.08
N TRP A 82 4.59 0.20 3.19
CA TRP A 82 4.13 -1.20 3.21
C TRP A 82 5.16 -2.20 3.75
N ALA A 83 6.14 -1.72 4.53
CA ALA A 83 7.14 -2.56 5.18
C ALA A 83 6.49 -3.70 5.96
N ALA A 84 7.10 -4.88 5.94
CA ALA A 84 6.57 -6.08 6.59
C ALA A 84 6.41 -5.87 8.10
N ASP A 85 7.44 -5.31 8.75
CA ASP A 85 7.37 -4.91 10.16
C ASP A 85 6.62 -3.57 10.30
N PRO A 86 5.48 -3.53 11.02
CA PRO A 86 4.73 -2.30 11.27
C PRO A 86 5.54 -1.21 11.97
N ALA A 87 6.57 -1.56 12.74
CA ALA A 87 7.43 -0.60 13.44
C ALA A 87 8.37 0.17 12.50
N LEU A 88 8.65 -0.38 11.31
CA LEU A 88 9.48 0.28 10.30
C LEU A 88 8.69 1.24 9.41
N ARG A 89 7.35 1.21 9.49
CA ARG A 89 6.49 2.08 8.67
C ARG A 89 6.56 3.52 9.21
N PRO A 90 6.62 4.53 8.33
CA PRO A 90 6.57 5.92 8.74
C PRO A 90 5.23 6.26 9.39
N THR A 91 5.20 7.31 10.20
CA THR A 91 3.93 7.89 10.66
C THR A 91 3.28 8.69 9.54
N PHE A 92 1.96 8.91 9.59
CA PHE A 92 1.30 9.78 8.61
C PHE A 92 1.87 11.20 8.56
N ALA A 93 2.39 11.73 9.66
CA ALA A 93 3.09 13.02 9.65
C ALA A 93 4.34 12.96 8.74
N ALA A 94 5.16 11.92 8.88
CA ALA A 94 6.32 11.72 8.01
C ALA A 94 5.92 11.43 6.55
N VAL A 95 4.82 10.69 6.32
CA VAL A 95 4.26 10.47 4.98
C VAL A 95 3.84 11.78 4.34
N HIS A 96 3.09 12.61 5.07
CA HIS A 96 2.68 13.95 4.64
C HIS A 96 3.88 14.81 4.25
N ASP A 97 4.91 14.88 5.10
CA ASP A 97 6.08 15.71 4.86
C ASP A 97 6.85 15.27 3.60
N ARG A 98 6.94 13.95 3.38
CA ARG A 98 7.55 13.39 2.16
C ARG A 98 6.73 13.68 0.91
N LEU A 99 5.40 13.59 0.97
CA LEU A 99 4.52 13.95 -0.13
C LEU A 99 4.59 15.45 -0.45
N ALA A 100 4.62 16.30 0.57
CA ALA A 100 4.77 17.75 0.41
C ALA A 100 6.10 18.10 -0.27
N ALA A 101 7.20 17.46 0.16
CA ALA A 101 8.51 17.63 -0.47
C ALA A 101 8.53 17.18 -1.95
N LEU A 102 7.85 16.08 -2.27
CA LEU A 102 7.70 15.61 -3.65
C LEU A 102 6.92 16.61 -4.51
N LEU A 103 5.83 17.17 -4.00
CA LEU A 103 5.03 18.17 -4.71
C LEU A 103 5.82 19.46 -4.93
N ALA A 104 6.59 19.91 -3.95
CA ALA A 104 7.44 21.10 -4.09
C ALA A 104 8.60 20.90 -5.09
N ALA A 105 9.03 19.66 -5.31
CA ALA A 105 10.08 19.32 -6.27
C ALA A 105 9.54 19.03 -7.69
N ALA A 106 8.22 18.85 -7.84
CA ALA A 106 7.60 18.69 -9.15
C ALA A 106 7.63 20.05 -9.87
N PRO A 107 8.10 20.12 -11.12
CA PRO A 107 8.00 21.35 -11.90
C PRO A 107 6.53 21.72 -12.10
N ASP A 108 6.21 23.01 -12.06
CA ASP A 108 4.89 23.53 -12.42
C ASP A 108 4.56 23.13 -13.87
N THR A 109 3.77 22.06 -14.03
CA THR A 109 3.16 21.67 -15.31
C THR A 109 2.02 22.58 -15.69
#